data_AF-A0A7V4Y4Q7-F1
#
_entry.id   AF-A0A7V4Y4Q7-F1
#
_cell.length_a   1.000
_cell.length_b   1.000
_cell.length_c   1.000
_cell.angle_alpha   90.00
_cell.angle_beta   90.00
_cell.angle_gamma   90.00
#
_symmetry.space_group_name_H-M   'P 1'
#
loop_
_entity.id
_entity.type
_entity.pdbx_description
1 polymer ?
#
loop_
_entity_poly.entity_id
_entity_poly.type
_entity_poly.pdbx_seq_one_letter_code
_entity_poly.pdbx_strand_id
1 'polypeptide(L)'
;METFLDAIQEGRLFELPENDKTRALQFLAHVIEAFPETPAGTDVVGLVLKREETANTGLGKGWACPHARVPYEGDLMCVIGWSPAGIDYQAFDGQPVSLIVMHVVPNNQRSRYLKEISLLAKALSTYPDVGKVKEAKNLDDVRLYLLDMIESARKAATPDVRARMITLQTKPAGLIQTLPEISNLIIEPASIIAGPDLKPIILAQNPTLIEYLEKIPDLVEKLEKDGLYQDGGWRVLKRSVSVYQKGRVVYDCLAIKIIAGTFNNMPS
;
A
#
# COMPACT_ATOMS: atom_id res chain seq x y z
N MET A 1 -8.41 -7.05 1.93
CA MET A 1 -9.51 -7.09 2.91
C MET A 1 -9.73 -8.50 3.42
N GLU A 2 -8.71 -9.37 3.37
CA GLU A 2 -8.82 -10.73 3.93
C GLU A 2 -8.63 -10.63 5.44
N THR A 3 -7.52 -10.05 5.92
CA THR A 3 -7.28 -9.90 7.37
C THR A 3 -8.36 -9.08 8.09
N PHE A 4 -8.95 -8.09 7.42
CA PHE A 4 -10.08 -7.34 7.96
C PHE A 4 -11.36 -8.18 8.04
N LEU A 5 -11.61 -9.03 7.05
CA LEU A 5 -12.73 -9.98 7.05
C LEU A 5 -12.53 -11.07 8.11
N ASP A 6 -11.32 -11.62 8.22
CA ASP A 6 -10.93 -12.62 9.21
C ASP A 6 -11.20 -12.08 10.62
N ALA A 7 -10.82 -10.83 10.90
CA ALA A 7 -11.10 -10.18 12.19
C ALA A 7 -12.60 -10.14 12.53
N ILE A 8 -13.46 -9.88 11.53
CA ILE A 8 -14.92 -9.87 11.73
C ILE A 8 -15.45 -11.29 12.00
N GLN A 9 -14.97 -12.28 11.23
CA GLN A 9 -15.41 -13.68 11.30
C GLN A 9 -14.96 -14.37 12.59
N GLU A 10 -13.77 -14.02 13.08
CA GLU A 10 -13.19 -14.57 14.31
C GLU A 10 -13.66 -13.82 15.58
N GLY A 11 -14.60 -12.88 15.45
CA GLY A 11 -15.16 -12.16 16.60
C GLY A 11 -14.20 -11.14 17.22
N ARG A 12 -13.18 -10.67 16.48
CA ARG A 12 -12.23 -9.63 16.91
C ARG A 12 -12.83 -8.22 16.74
N LEU A 13 -14.11 -8.08 17.06
CA LEU A 13 -14.90 -6.85 17.02
C LEU A 13 -15.40 -6.57 18.44
N PHE A 14 -14.98 -5.44 19.00
CA PHE A 14 -15.21 -5.09 20.40
C PHE A 14 -15.92 -3.74 20.52
N GLU A 15 -16.82 -3.64 21.49
CA GLU A 15 -17.33 -2.35 21.91
C GLU A 15 -16.26 -1.66 22.77
N LEU A 16 -15.94 -0.42 22.43
CA LEU A 16 -14.91 0.34 23.10
C LEU A 16 -15.51 1.08 24.31
N PRO A 17 -14.86 1.00 25.49
CA PRO A 17 -15.24 1.82 26.63
C PRO A 17 -15.06 3.31 26.30
N GLU A 18 -15.76 4.18 27.05
CA GLU A 18 -15.95 5.61 26.79
C GLU A 18 -14.75 6.43 26.24
N ASN A 19 -15.13 7.58 25.67
CA ASN A 19 -14.57 8.48 24.65
C ASN A 19 -13.09 8.94 24.69
N ASP A 20 -12.16 8.20 25.28
CA ASP A 20 -10.73 8.54 25.25
C ASP A 20 -9.96 7.76 24.19
N LYS A 21 -9.29 8.49 23.30
CA LYS A 21 -8.44 7.94 22.23
C LYS A 21 -7.36 7.01 22.77
N THR A 22 -6.66 7.41 23.82
CA THR A 22 -5.53 6.65 24.37
C THR A 22 -6.01 5.33 24.95
N ARG A 23 -7.08 5.36 25.75
CA ARG A 23 -7.70 4.16 26.33
C ARG A 23 -8.21 3.20 25.26
N ALA A 24 -8.85 3.71 24.21
CA ALA A 24 -9.32 2.89 23.10
C ALA A 24 -8.16 2.19 22.38
N LEU A 25 -7.05 2.90 22.14
CA LEU A 25 -5.85 2.32 21.53
C LEU A 25 -5.17 1.30 22.44
N GLN A 26 -5.05 1.59 23.74
CA GLN A 26 -4.51 0.66 24.73
C GLN A 26 -5.34 -0.62 24.83
N PHE A 27 -6.67 -0.49 24.89
CA PHE A 27 -7.58 -1.63 24.94
C PHE A 27 -7.37 -2.57 23.74
N LEU A 28 -7.41 -2.03 22.52
CA LEU A 28 -7.24 -2.83 21.30
C LEU A 28 -5.83 -3.44 21.20
N ALA A 29 -4.80 -2.70 21.61
CA ALA A 29 -3.43 -3.21 21.63
C ALA A 29 -3.27 -4.37 22.63
N HIS A 30 -3.85 -4.27 23.83
CA HIS A 30 -3.85 -5.36 24.80
C HIS A 30 -4.61 -6.60 24.32
N VAL A 31 -5.70 -6.42 23.55
CA VAL A 31 -6.37 -7.55 22.90
C VAL A 31 -5.42 -8.29 21.97
N ILE A 32 -4.62 -7.56 21.16
CA ILE A 32 -3.64 -8.19 20.27
C ILE A 32 -2.50 -8.86 21.06
N GLU A 33 -2.03 -8.25 22.16
CA GLU A 33 -1.01 -8.87 23.04
C GLU A 33 -1.48 -10.19 23.64
N ALA A 34 -2.78 -10.37 23.82
CA ALA A 34 -3.38 -11.61 24.31
C ALA A 34 -3.52 -12.70 23.23
N PHE A 35 -3.24 -12.38 21.95
CA PHE A 35 -3.31 -13.37 20.88
C PHE A 35 -2.15 -14.38 20.97
N PRO A 36 -2.42 -15.69 20.81
CA PRO A 36 -1.38 -16.72 20.81
C PRO A 36 -0.26 -16.48 19.79
N GLU A 37 -0.58 -15.80 18.69
CA GLU A 37 0.35 -15.46 17.60
C GLU A 37 1.27 -14.29 17.95
N THR A 38 0.98 -13.54 19.01
CA THR A 38 1.82 -12.45 19.50
C THR A 38 2.87 -12.99 20.46
N PRO A 39 4.18 -12.82 20.17
CA PRO A 39 5.23 -13.26 21.08
C PRO A 39 5.10 -12.59 22.46
N ALA A 40 5.27 -13.38 23.52
CA ALA A 40 5.21 -12.90 24.90
C ALA A 40 6.19 -11.74 25.13
N GLY A 41 5.70 -10.67 25.76
CA GLY A 41 6.50 -9.47 26.04
C GLY A 41 6.60 -8.48 24.87
N THR A 42 5.87 -8.69 23.76
CA THR A 42 5.71 -7.67 22.72
C THR A 42 4.93 -6.48 23.28
N ASP A 43 5.55 -5.30 23.31
CA ASP A 43 4.91 -4.04 23.72
C ASP A 43 4.12 -3.43 22.55
N VAL A 44 2.95 -3.99 22.23
CA VAL A 44 2.10 -3.49 21.15
C VAL A 44 1.55 -2.12 21.53
N VAL A 45 1.19 -1.92 22.80
CA VAL A 45 0.70 -0.63 23.30
C VAL A 45 1.68 0.49 23.01
N GLY A 46 2.94 0.35 23.45
CA GLY A 46 3.97 1.36 23.25
C GLY A 46 4.24 1.64 21.77
N LEU A 47 4.25 0.60 20.94
CA LEU A 47 4.45 0.73 19.49
C LEU A 47 3.30 1.48 18.79
N VAL A 48 2.05 1.18 19.16
CA VAL A 48 0.86 1.87 18.62
C VAL A 48 0.87 3.33 19.04
N LEU A 49 1.05 3.63 20.34
CA LEU A 49 1.02 4.99 20.85
C LEU A 49 2.13 5.86 20.24
N LYS A 50 3.36 5.33 20.18
CA LYS A 50 4.49 6.02 19.53
C LYS A 50 4.22 6.33 18.05
N ARG A 51 3.55 5.41 17.34
CA ARG A 51 3.16 5.64 15.95
C ARG A 51 2.09 6.72 15.85
N GLU A 52 1.11 6.71 16.75
CA GLU A 52 0.02 7.69 16.78
C GLU A 52 0.53 9.11 17.11
N GLU A 53 1.51 9.24 18.00
CA GLU A 53 2.19 10.50 18.31
C GLU A 53 2.88 11.11 17.09
N THR A 54 3.40 10.28 16.18
CA THR A 54 4.09 10.76 14.98
C THR A 54 3.12 11.37 13.96
N ALA A 55 1.94 10.76 13.81
CA ALA A 55 0.89 11.26 12.94
C ALA A 55 -0.43 10.59 13.29
N ASN A 56 -1.47 11.43 13.47
CA ASN A 56 -2.84 10.99 13.70
C ASN A 56 -3.29 10.00 12.62
N THR A 57 -3.91 8.88 13.03
CA THR A 57 -4.35 7.82 12.12
C THR A 57 -5.85 7.85 11.81
N GLY A 58 -6.53 8.95 12.12
CA GLY A 58 -7.90 9.23 11.71
C GLY A 58 -8.02 9.36 10.19
N LEU A 59 -8.90 8.57 9.59
CA LEU A 59 -9.21 8.58 8.15
C LEU A 59 -10.39 9.51 7.80
N GLY A 60 -11.00 10.13 8.80
CA GLY A 60 -12.25 10.89 8.67
C GLY A 60 -13.46 9.97 8.50
N LYS A 61 -14.64 10.58 8.33
CA LYS A 61 -15.95 9.92 8.21
C LYS A 61 -16.27 8.94 9.35
N GLY A 62 -15.69 9.17 10.54
CA GLY A 62 -15.87 8.30 11.70
C GLY A 62 -14.94 7.09 11.76
N TRP A 63 -13.85 7.07 10.99
CA TRP A 63 -12.89 5.95 10.94
C TRP A 63 -11.48 6.35 11.37
N ALA A 64 -10.78 5.43 12.02
CA ALA A 64 -9.33 5.49 12.24
C ALA A 64 -8.68 4.14 11.91
N CYS A 65 -7.41 4.18 11.50
CA CYS A 65 -6.63 2.99 11.20
C CYS A 65 -5.22 3.03 11.83
N PRO A 66 -5.15 2.92 13.17
CA PRO A 66 -3.89 2.82 13.89
C PRO A 66 -3.16 1.54 13.49
N HIS A 67 -1.84 1.58 13.50
CA HIS A 67 -1.02 0.43 13.18
C HIS A 67 0.31 0.45 13.92
N ALA A 68 0.84 -0.73 14.23
CA ALA A 68 2.18 -0.89 14.80
C ALA A 68 2.99 -1.87 13.95
N ARG A 69 4.27 -1.55 13.73
CA ARG A 69 5.24 -2.51 13.19
C ARG A 69 5.92 -3.22 14.34
N VAL A 70 6.02 -4.54 14.24
CA VAL A 70 6.61 -5.38 15.29
C VAL A 70 7.83 -6.11 14.76
N PRO A 71 8.90 -6.28 15.57
CA PRO A 71 10.19 -6.79 15.11
C PRO A 71 10.24 -8.32 15.11
N TYR A 72 9.19 -8.97 14.59
CA TYR A 72 9.13 -10.42 14.41
C TYR A 72 8.44 -10.77 13.08
N GLU A 73 8.52 -12.04 12.70
CA GLU A 73 7.82 -12.59 11.54
C GLU A 73 6.54 -13.29 11.99
N GLY A 74 5.48 -13.20 11.19
CA GLY A 74 4.20 -13.81 11.54
C GLY A 74 3.10 -13.40 10.58
N ASP A 75 1.86 -13.51 11.04
CA ASP A 75 0.68 -13.10 10.27
C ASP A 75 0.27 -11.66 10.56
N LEU A 76 -0.31 -11.01 9.56
CA LEU A 76 -0.90 -9.69 9.74
C LEU A 76 -2.10 -9.83 10.67
N MET A 77 -2.12 -9.06 11.75
CA MET A 77 -3.21 -9.09 12.72
C MET A 77 -4.07 -7.85 12.61
N CYS A 78 -5.37 -8.02 12.86
CA CYS A 78 -6.36 -6.95 12.87
C CYS A 78 -7.35 -7.14 14.03
N VAL A 79 -7.71 -6.03 14.67
CA VAL A 79 -8.81 -5.95 15.64
C VAL A 79 -9.62 -4.70 15.36
N ILE A 80 -10.92 -4.78 15.65
CA ILE A 80 -11.87 -3.71 15.36
C ILE A 80 -12.50 -3.26 16.67
N GLY A 81 -12.44 -1.96 16.91
CA GLY A 81 -13.15 -1.32 18.00
C GLY A 81 -14.29 -0.46 17.46
N TRP A 82 -15.46 -0.56 18.07
CA TRP A 82 -16.62 0.27 17.79
C TRP A 82 -16.98 1.11 19.02
N SER A 83 -17.14 2.41 18.84
CA SER A 83 -17.66 3.32 19.85
C SER A 83 -19.02 3.88 19.41
N PRO A 84 -20.12 3.54 20.10
CA PRO A 84 -21.45 4.08 19.80
C PRO A 84 -21.51 5.60 19.93
N ALA A 85 -20.87 6.15 20.98
CA ALA A 85 -20.80 7.58 21.23
C ALA A 85 -19.81 8.32 20.32
N GLY A 86 -18.85 7.60 19.75
CA GLY A 86 -17.73 8.16 19.02
C GLY A 86 -16.63 8.67 19.97
N ILE A 87 -15.38 8.60 19.50
CA ILE A 87 -14.19 9.00 20.24
C ILE A 87 -13.67 10.32 19.65
N ASP A 88 -13.32 11.28 20.52
CA ASP A 88 -12.55 12.45 20.08
C ASP A 88 -11.13 11.98 19.68
N TYR A 89 -10.99 11.72 18.39
CA TYR A 89 -9.77 11.17 17.82
C TYR A 89 -8.88 12.26 17.22
N GLN A 90 -9.35 13.51 17.17
CA GLN A 90 -8.72 14.61 16.43
C GLN A 90 -8.50 14.27 14.94
N ALA A 91 -9.49 13.65 14.31
CA ALA A 91 -9.46 13.37 12.87
C ALA A 91 -9.45 14.69 12.06
N PHE A 92 -8.87 14.66 10.86
CA PHE A 92 -8.68 15.87 10.04
C PHE A 92 -9.99 16.56 9.63
N ASP A 93 -11.11 15.84 9.62
CA ASP A 93 -12.44 16.34 9.29
C ASP A 93 -13.23 16.82 10.53
N GLY A 94 -12.63 16.76 11.72
CA GLY A 94 -13.23 17.16 12.98
C GLY A 94 -14.35 16.24 13.46
N GLN A 95 -14.62 15.12 12.80
CA GLN A 95 -15.67 14.19 13.24
C GLN A 95 -15.13 13.21 14.29
N PRO A 96 -15.95 12.84 15.29
CA PRO A 96 -15.59 11.77 16.22
C PRO A 96 -15.48 10.44 15.46
N VAL A 97 -14.57 9.58 15.91
CA VAL A 97 -14.33 8.25 15.33
C VAL A 97 -15.21 7.23 16.00
N SER A 98 -16.07 6.56 15.21
CA SER A 98 -16.93 5.47 15.66
C SER A 98 -16.29 4.10 15.43
N LEU A 99 -15.38 3.97 14.47
CA LEU A 99 -14.68 2.71 14.16
C LEU A 99 -13.17 2.88 14.15
N ILE A 100 -12.48 2.03 14.92
CA ILE A 100 -11.03 1.92 14.94
C ILE A 100 -10.65 0.56 14.40
N VAL A 101 -9.90 0.52 13.29
CA VAL A 101 -9.38 -0.71 12.70
C VAL A 101 -7.87 -0.78 12.93
N MET A 102 -7.47 -1.47 13.99
CA MET A 102 -6.06 -1.55 14.39
C MET A 102 -5.35 -2.72 13.72
N HIS A 103 -4.16 -2.47 13.18
CA HIS A 103 -3.31 -3.51 12.61
C HIS A 103 -1.97 -3.66 13.35
N VAL A 104 -1.52 -4.89 13.57
CA VAL A 104 -0.13 -5.20 13.92
C VAL A 104 0.54 -5.85 12.72
N VAL A 105 1.69 -5.29 12.32
CA VAL A 105 2.36 -5.58 11.05
C VAL A 105 3.74 -6.18 11.32
N PRO A 106 3.85 -7.52 11.29
CA PRO A 106 5.14 -8.22 11.27
C PRO A 106 6.01 -7.81 10.07
N ASN A 107 7.31 -8.05 10.15
CA ASN A 107 8.30 -7.61 9.16
C ASN A 107 8.01 -8.13 7.74
N ASN A 108 7.63 -9.41 7.59
CA ASN A 108 7.20 -10.02 6.33
C ASN A 108 5.84 -9.54 5.80
N GLN A 109 5.04 -8.83 6.59
CA GLN A 109 3.65 -8.50 6.22
C GLN A 109 3.45 -7.09 5.65
N ARG A 110 4.52 -6.31 5.46
CA ARG A 110 4.43 -4.93 4.95
C ARG A 110 3.61 -4.81 3.66
N SER A 111 3.86 -5.66 2.68
CA SER A 111 3.17 -5.60 1.38
C SER A 111 1.69 -5.97 1.51
N ARG A 112 1.37 -6.95 2.37
CA ARG A 112 -0.01 -7.36 2.66
C ARG A 112 -0.78 -6.22 3.35
N TYR A 113 -0.16 -5.58 4.34
CA TYR A 113 -0.73 -4.42 5.03
C TYR A 113 -1.05 -3.27 4.08
N LEU A 114 -0.12 -2.89 3.20
CA LEU A 114 -0.36 -1.80 2.24
C LEU A 114 -1.53 -2.11 1.28
N LYS A 115 -1.67 -3.38 0.89
CA LYS A 115 -2.80 -3.84 0.08
C LYS A 115 -4.12 -3.78 0.86
N GLU A 116 -4.12 -4.18 2.14
CA GLU A 116 -5.28 -4.08 3.04
C GLU A 116 -5.77 -2.63 3.16
N ILE A 117 -4.88 -1.70 3.50
CA ILE A 117 -5.24 -0.29 3.68
C ILE A 117 -5.71 0.36 2.38
N SER A 118 -5.08 0.03 1.25
CA SER A 118 -5.51 0.55 -0.06
C SER A 118 -6.95 0.12 -0.39
N LEU A 119 -7.30 -1.13 -0.06
CA LEU A 119 -8.65 -1.65 -0.27
C LEU A 119 -9.66 -1.03 0.71
N LEU A 120 -9.29 -0.87 1.98
CA LEU A 120 -10.13 -0.19 2.97
C LEU A 120 -10.38 1.27 2.58
N ALA A 121 -9.35 2.03 2.23
CA ALA A 121 -9.49 3.41 1.77
C ALA A 121 -10.41 3.52 0.55
N LYS A 122 -10.28 2.59 -0.41
CA LYS A 122 -11.19 2.52 -1.55
C LYS A 122 -12.63 2.24 -1.11
N ALA A 123 -12.84 1.26 -0.23
CA ALA A 123 -14.16 0.95 0.31
C ALA A 123 -14.81 2.17 0.98
N LEU A 124 -14.08 2.91 1.81
CA LEU A 124 -14.55 4.14 2.47
C LEU A 124 -14.83 5.31 1.50
N SER A 125 -14.27 5.25 0.28
CA SER A 125 -14.53 6.24 -0.76
C SER A 125 -15.76 5.90 -1.60
N THR A 126 -16.02 4.61 -1.83
CA THR A 126 -17.07 4.14 -2.76
C THR A 126 -18.34 3.68 -2.08
N TYR A 127 -18.26 3.30 -0.80
CA TYR A 127 -19.42 2.81 -0.07
C TYR A 127 -20.38 4.00 0.16
N PRO A 128 -21.64 3.92 -0.32
CA PRO A 128 -22.57 5.06 -0.25
C PRO A 128 -22.97 5.41 1.19
N ASP A 129 -22.87 4.44 2.09
CA ASP A 129 -23.47 4.47 3.43
C ASP A 129 -22.44 4.57 4.56
N VAL A 130 -21.25 5.15 4.32
CA VAL A 130 -20.14 5.18 5.30
C VAL A 130 -20.56 5.78 6.67
N GLY A 131 -21.57 6.65 6.69
CA GLY A 131 -22.11 7.23 7.91
C GLY A 131 -23.09 6.34 8.70
N LYS A 132 -23.66 5.29 8.09
CA LYS A 132 -24.70 4.44 8.72
C LYS A 132 -24.21 3.69 9.95
N VAL A 133 -22.91 3.51 10.11
CA VAL A 133 -22.35 2.88 11.33
C VAL A 133 -22.75 3.63 12.60
N LYS A 134 -23.03 4.94 12.51
CA LYS A 134 -23.50 5.75 13.66
C LYS A 134 -24.90 5.36 14.15
N GLU A 135 -25.67 4.63 13.33
CA GLU A 135 -27.01 4.16 13.66
C GLU A 135 -27.01 2.77 14.28
N ALA A 136 -25.85 2.08 14.29
CA ALA A 136 -25.70 0.77 14.90
C ALA A 136 -26.00 0.83 16.41
N LYS A 137 -26.70 -0.18 16.93
CA LYS A 137 -27.10 -0.24 18.35
C LYS A 137 -26.36 -1.30 19.14
N ASN A 138 -25.69 -2.22 18.44
CA ASN A 138 -24.98 -3.35 19.02
C ASN A 138 -23.90 -3.84 18.04
N LEU A 139 -23.06 -4.76 18.50
CA LEU A 139 -21.97 -5.33 17.70
C LEU A 139 -22.45 -6.14 16.49
N ASP A 140 -23.67 -6.67 16.50
CA ASP A 140 -24.23 -7.41 15.36
C ASP A 140 -24.59 -6.46 14.20
N ASP A 141 -25.17 -5.30 14.51
CA ASP A 141 -25.43 -4.25 13.52
C ASP A 141 -24.13 -3.78 12.87
N VAL A 142 -23.10 -3.56 13.68
CA VAL A 142 -21.76 -3.19 13.19
C VAL A 142 -21.17 -4.29 12.32
N ARG A 143 -21.28 -5.55 12.74
CA ARG A 143 -20.79 -6.70 11.97
C ARG A 143 -21.45 -6.75 10.59
N LEU A 144 -22.78 -6.63 10.53
CA LEU A 144 -23.53 -6.64 9.27
C LEU A 144 -23.12 -5.46 8.38
N TYR A 145 -23.04 -4.26 8.95
CA TYR A 145 -22.57 -3.06 8.25
C TYR A 145 -21.17 -3.25 7.62
N LEU A 146 -20.23 -3.83 8.38
CA LEU A 146 -18.87 -4.07 7.89
C LEU A 146 -18.83 -5.13 6.78
N LEU A 147 -19.63 -6.19 6.89
CA LEU A 147 -19.74 -7.23 5.87
C LEU A 147 -20.34 -6.67 4.57
N ASP A 148 -21.39 -5.86 4.66
CA ASP A 148 -22.00 -5.19 3.51
C ASP A 148 -21.02 -4.24 2.82
N MET A 149 -20.23 -3.49 3.60
CA MET A 149 -19.18 -2.63 3.06
C MET A 149 -18.12 -3.44 2.30
N ILE A 150 -17.67 -4.57 2.86
CA ILE A 150 -16.72 -5.48 2.22
C ILE A 150 -17.30 -6.04 0.91
N GLU A 151 -18.55 -6.50 0.94
CA GLU A 151 -19.22 -7.04 -0.24
C GLU A 151 -19.37 -5.99 -1.34
N SER A 152 -19.79 -4.77 -0.98
CA SER A 152 -19.90 -3.65 -1.91
C SER A 152 -18.55 -3.30 -2.53
N ALA A 153 -17.47 -3.26 -1.74
CA ALA A 153 -16.12 -3.03 -2.26
C ALA A 153 -15.67 -4.13 -3.25
N ARG A 154 -16.04 -5.40 -2.99
CA ARG A 154 -15.78 -6.55 -3.91
C ARG A 154 -16.66 -6.52 -5.16
N LYS A 155 -17.86 -5.94 -5.10
CA LYS A 155 -18.75 -5.73 -6.25
C LYS A 155 -18.29 -4.57 -7.13
N ALA A 156 -17.83 -3.48 -6.54
CA ALA A 156 -17.27 -2.31 -7.22
C ALA A 156 -15.88 -2.56 -7.82
N ALA A 157 -15.22 -3.66 -7.46
CA ALA A 157 -14.10 -4.21 -8.22
C ALA A 157 -14.64 -4.74 -9.58
N THR A 158 -14.45 -3.96 -10.65
CA THR A 158 -14.79 -4.34 -12.03
C THR A 158 -14.21 -5.71 -12.42
N PRO A 159 -14.71 -6.36 -13.50
CA PRO A 159 -14.16 -7.62 -13.99
C PRO A 159 -12.63 -7.60 -14.20
N ASP A 160 -12.04 -6.46 -14.54
CA ASP A 160 -10.58 -6.25 -14.61
C ASP A 160 -9.87 -6.33 -13.24
N VAL A 161 -10.49 -5.84 -12.17
CA VAL A 161 -9.97 -5.96 -10.81
C VAL A 161 -10.21 -7.37 -10.27
N ARG A 162 -11.33 -8.02 -10.63
CA ARG A 162 -11.59 -9.44 -10.34
C ARG A 162 -10.63 -10.36 -11.07
N ALA A 163 -10.31 -10.10 -12.35
CA ALA A 163 -9.31 -10.84 -13.09
C ALA A 163 -7.94 -10.72 -12.40
N ARG A 164 -7.53 -9.50 -12.00
CA ARG A 164 -6.31 -9.28 -11.21
C ARG A 164 -6.34 -9.93 -9.83
N MET A 165 -7.49 -10.02 -9.16
CA MET A 165 -7.65 -10.71 -7.87
C MET A 165 -7.65 -12.23 -7.99
N ILE A 166 -8.24 -12.79 -9.05
CA ILE A 166 -8.25 -14.24 -9.33
C ILE A 166 -6.83 -14.70 -9.70
N THR A 167 -6.08 -13.93 -10.51
CA THR A 167 -4.66 -14.21 -10.78
C THR A 167 -3.79 -14.19 -9.50
N LEU A 168 -4.25 -13.53 -8.44
CA LEU A 168 -3.58 -13.44 -7.15
C LEU A 168 -3.96 -14.57 -6.18
N GLN A 169 -5.17 -15.11 -6.28
CA GLN A 169 -5.67 -16.21 -5.41
C GLN A 169 -5.41 -17.61 -5.97
N THR A 170 -5.07 -17.76 -7.26
CA THR A 170 -4.73 -19.06 -7.87
C THR A 170 -3.23 -19.29 -8.03
N LYS A 171 -2.40 -18.79 -7.10
CA LYS A 171 -1.04 -19.34 -6.94
C LYS A 171 -1.11 -20.43 -5.88
N PRO A 172 -1.31 -21.72 -6.25
CA PRO A 172 -1.10 -22.78 -5.28
C PRO A 172 0.32 -22.70 -4.74
N ALA A 173 0.50 -23.01 -3.46
CA ALA A 173 1.79 -23.47 -2.97
C ALA A 173 2.08 -24.80 -3.70
N GLY A 174 2.75 -24.74 -4.85
CA GLY A 174 2.99 -25.91 -5.67
C GLY A 174 3.62 -25.54 -7.01
N LEU A 175 4.82 -26.09 -7.22
CA LEU A 175 5.83 -25.82 -8.24
C LEU A 175 6.61 -24.54 -7.96
N ILE A 176 7.93 -24.69 -7.90
CA ILE A 176 8.87 -23.67 -8.33
C ILE A 176 8.39 -23.28 -9.74
N GLN A 177 7.48 -22.32 -9.84
CA GLN A 177 7.38 -21.52 -11.04
C GLN A 177 8.76 -20.89 -11.12
N THR A 178 9.51 -21.26 -12.15
CA THR A 178 10.57 -20.40 -12.63
C THR A 178 9.96 -19.01 -12.64
N LEU A 179 10.47 -18.13 -11.76
CA LEU A 179 10.24 -16.69 -11.90
C LEU A 179 10.39 -16.42 -13.39
N PRO A 180 9.47 -15.67 -14.05
CA PRO A 180 9.74 -15.24 -15.42
C PRO A 180 11.17 -14.71 -15.37
N GLU A 181 12.08 -15.31 -16.15
CA GLU A 181 13.52 -15.13 -15.95
C GLU A 181 13.83 -13.63 -16.02
N ILE A 182 13.81 -12.97 -14.87
CA ILE A 182 14.26 -11.59 -14.71
C ILE A 182 15.77 -11.52 -14.89
N SER A 183 16.43 -12.69 -14.98
CA SER A 183 17.77 -12.88 -15.53
C SER A 183 17.97 -12.11 -16.83
N ASN A 184 16.91 -11.99 -17.65
CA ASN A 184 16.95 -11.31 -18.94
C ASN A 184 16.48 -9.85 -18.87
N LEU A 185 16.26 -9.30 -17.66
CA LEU A 185 15.82 -7.92 -17.47
C LEU A 185 16.99 -7.06 -16.97
N ILE A 186 17.41 -6.10 -17.77
CA ILE A 186 18.32 -5.05 -17.32
C ILE A 186 17.47 -3.91 -16.75
N ILE A 187 17.69 -3.55 -15.48
CA ILE A 187 17.12 -2.37 -14.84
C ILE A 187 18.26 -1.45 -14.43
N GLU A 188 18.22 -0.20 -14.90
CA GLU A 188 19.28 0.78 -14.66
C GLU A 188 18.65 2.11 -14.22
N PRO A 189 19.09 2.70 -13.09
CA PRO A 189 18.76 4.08 -12.78
C PRO A 189 19.49 5.02 -13.75
N ALA A 190 18.82 6.08 -14.17
CA ALA A 190 19.42 7.13 -14.99
C ALA A 190 18.90 8.51 -14.55
N SER A 191 19.78 9.50 -14.48
CA SER A 191 19.40 10.90 -14.28
C SER A 191 19.67 11.68 -15.55
N ILE A 192 18.67 12.44 -16.01
CA ILE A 192 18.76 13.26 -17.22
C ILE A 192 18.74 14.72 -16.77
N ILE A 193 19.78 15.48 -17.11
CA ILE A 193 19.89 16.89 -16.76
C ILE A 193 19.61 17.71 -18.01
N ALA A 194 18.57 18.53 -17.98
CA ALA A 194 18.22 19.47 -19.04
C ALA A 194 18.30 20.91 -18.54
N GLY A 195 18.42 21.87 -19.44
CA GLY A 195 18.37 23.29 -19.12
C GLY A 195 18.42 24.15 -20.39
N PRO A 196 18.14 25.46 -20.27
CA PRO A 196 18.22 26.37 -21.40
C PRO A 196 19.63 26.35 -22.01
N ASP A 197 19.70 26.17 -23.33
CA ASP A 197 20.92 26.10 -24.13
C ASP A 197 21.90 24.96 -23.77
N LEU A 198 21.43 23.92 -23.09
CA LEU A 198 22.24 22.76 -22.73
C LEU A 198 21.72 21.50 -23.44
N LYS A 199 22.61 20.82 -24.19
CA LYS A 199 22.31 19.46 -24.65
C LYS A 199 22.09 18.56 -23.42
N PRO A 200 21.02 17.74 -23.36
CA PRO A 200 20.74 16.91 -22.19
C PRO A 200 21.95 16.05 -21.80
N ILE A 201 22.29 16.07 -20.51
CA ILE A 201 23.38 15.26 -19.95
C ILE A 201 22.77 14.02 -19.31
N ILE A 202 23.24 12.84 -19.71
CA ILE A 202 22.75 11.56 -19.20
C ILE A 202 23.76 11.00 -18.19
N LEU A 203 23.30 10.69 -16.98
CA LEU A 203 24.09 10.06 -15.93
C LEU A 203 23.49 8.68 -15.63
N ALA A 204 24.21 7.62 -15.97
CA ALA A 204 23.86 6.24 -15.64
C ALA A 204 25.14 5.43 -15.40
N GLN A 205 25.04 4.23 -14.83
CA GLN A 205 26.20 3.35 -14.66
C GLN A 205 26.55 2.57 -15.93
N ASN A 206 25.56 2.34 -16.80
CA ASN A 206 25.70 1.55 -18.01
C ASN A 206 26.05 2.42 -19.23
N PRO A 207 27.27 2.32 -19.81
CA PRO A 207 27.69 3.17 -20.93
C PRO A 207 26.83 2.98 -22.18
N THR A 208 26.36 1.76 -22.45
CA THR A 208 25.49 1.48 -23.61
C THR A 208 24.13 2.17 -23.47
N LEU A 209 23.62 2.30 -22.25
CA LEU A 209 22.39 3.06 -21.98
C LEU A 209 22.63 4.57 -22.19
N ILE A 210 23.77 5.10 -21.74
CA ILE A 210 24.14 6.51 -21.94
C ILE A 210 24.17 6.83 -23.45
N GLU A 211 24.96 6.06 -24.21
CA GLU A 211 25.09 6.26 -25.66
C GLU A 211 23.76 6.11 -26.39
N TYR A 212 22.89 5.22 -25.92
CA TYR A 212 21.55 5.06 -26.47
C TYR A 212 20.69 6.31 -26.21
N LEU A 213 20.64 6.78 -24.97
CA LEU A 213 19.80 7.91 -24.58
C LEU A 213 20.26 9.23 -25.22
N GLU A 214 21.57 9.44 -25.37
CA GLU A 214 22.13 10.64 -26.00
C GLU A 214 21.81 10.78 -27.49
N LYS A 215 21.42 9.68 -28.16
CA LYS A 215 21.06 9.66 -29.58
C LYS A 215 19.58 9.95 -29.83
N ILE A 216 18.74 9.93 -28.78
CA ILE A 216 17.30 10.14 -28.94
C ILE A 216 17.03 11.64 -29.08
N PRO A 217 16.49 12.08 -30.23
CA PRO A 217 16.05 13.46 -30.37
C PRO A 217 14.81 13.68 -29.49
N ASP A 218 14.77 14.86 -28.89
CA ASP A 218 13.65 15.35 -28.09
C ASP A 218 13.29 14.43 -26.89
N LEU A 219 14.29 13.74 -26.32
CA LEU A 219 14.09 12.82 -25.20
C LEU A 219 13.44 13.51 -24.00
N VAL A 220 13.86 14.75 -23.72
CA VAL A 220 13.36 15.53 -22.59
C VAL A 220 11.90 15.89 -22.82
N GLU A 221 11.55 16.40 -24.00
CA GLU A 221 10.18 16.75 -24.38
C GLU A 221 9.24 15.54 -24.30
N LYS A 222 9.70 14.36 -24.78
CA LYS A 222 8.94 13.10 -24.69
C LYS A 222 8.71 12.68 -23.23
N LEU A 223 9.74 12.78 -22.39
CA LEU A 223 9.61 12.45 -20.96
C LEU A 223 8.74 13.46 -20.20
N GLU A 224 8.76 14.73 -20.58
CA GLU A 224 7.87 15.75 -20.02
C GLU A 224 6.42 15.46 -20.36
N LYS A 225 6.13 15.23 -21.64
CA LYS A 225 4.78 15.02 -22.15
C LYS A 225 4.17 13.68 -21.72
N ASP A 226 4.89 12.58 -21.94
CA ASP A 226 4.32 11.24 -21.83
C ASP A 226 4.75 10.51 -20.54
N GLY A 227 5.73 11.05 -19.81
CA GLY A 227 6.27 10.45 -18.59
C GLY A 227 7.06 9.15 -18.81
N LEU A 228 7.14 8.67 -20.05
CA LEU A 228 7.90 7.50 -20.44
C LEU A 228 8.40 7.64 -21.88
N TYR A 229 9.49 6.94 -22.17
CA TYR A 229 9.98 6.73 -23.53
C TYR A 229 10.16 5.22 -23.75
N GLN A 230 9.76 4.71 -24.91
CA GLN A 230 9.92 3.30 -25.25
C GLN A 230 10.31 3.13 -26.71
N ASP A 231 11.52 2.65 -26.94
CA ASP A 231 12.07 2.33 -28.27
C ASP A 231 13.36 1.50 -28.12
N GLY A 232 13.83 0.84 -29.18
CA GLY A 232 15.13 0.15 -29.19
C GLY A 232 15.32 -0.93 -28.11
N GLY A 233 14.21 -1.48 -27.59
CA GLY A 233 14.18 -2.43 -26.48
C GLY A 233 14.31 -1.80 -25.09
N TRP A 234 14.56 -0.50 -25.00
CA TRP A 234 14.58 0.24 -23.73
C TRP A 234 13.23 0.89 -23.46
N ARG A 235 12.81 0.79 -22.20
CA ARG A 235 11.69 1.53 -21.64
C ARG A 235 12.22 2.41 -20.51
N VAL A 236 12.15 3.71 -20.67
CA VAL A 236 12.64 4.71 -19.72
C VAL A 236 11.45 5.38 -19.07
N LEU A 237 11.35 5.29 -17.75
CA LEU A 237 10.23 5.80 -16.96
C LEU A 237 10.70 6.97 -16.11
N LYS A 238 10.07 8.15 -16.26
CA LYS A 238 10.28 9.31 -15.39
C LYS A 238 9.64 9.04 -14.03
N ARG A 239 10.42 9.12 -12.95
CA ARG A 239 9.97 8.91 -11.56
C ARG A 239 9.75 10.22 -10.82
N SER A 240 10.68 11.16 -10.97
CA SER A 240 10.62 12.47 -10.34
C SER A 240 11.30 13.53 -11.21
N VAL A 241 10.98 14.78 -10.92
CA VAL A 241 11.56 15.96 -11.57
C VAL A 241 11.96 16.94 -10.48
N SER A 242 13.20 17.43 -10.54
CA SER A 242 13.73 18.42 -9.62
C SER A 242 14.24 19.63 -10.39
N VAL A 243 13.75 20.82 -10.04
CA VAL A 243 14.17 22.09 -10.66
C VAL A 243 15.26 22.74 -9.82
N TYR A 244 16.31 23.19 -10.48
CA TYR A 244 17.49 23.83 -9.91
C TYR A 244 17.69 25.24 -10.45
N GLN A 245 18.66 25.96 -9.87
CA GLN A 245 19.02 27.31 -10.28
C GLN A 245 19.30 27.41 -11.78
N LYS A 246 18.97 28.56 -12.37
CA LYS A 246 19.15 28.86 -13.80
C LYS A 246 18.33 27.96 -14.75
N GLY A 247 17.15 27.50 -14.31
CA GLY A 247 16.21 26.74 -15.14
C GLY A 247 16.69 25.33 -15.48
N ARG A 248 17.65 24.78 -14.73
CA ARG A 248 18.13 23.41 -14.90
C ARG A 248 17.13 22.45 -14.27
N VAL A 249 16.86 21.34 -14.93
CA VAL A 249 15.92 20.33 -14.47
C VAL A 249 16.62 18.98 -14.49
N VAL A 250 16.47 18.22 -13.41
CA VAL A 250 16.92 16.83 -13.33
C VAL A 250 15.70 15.92 -13.33
N TYR A 251 15.63 15.02 -14.29
CA TYR A 251 14.65 13.95 -14.37
C TYR A 251 15.29 12.68 -13.83
N ASP A 252 14.72 12.13 -12.76
CA ASP A 252 15.13 10.82 -12.26
C ASP A 252 14.33 9.76 -12.99
N CYS A 253 15.03 8.86 -13.65
CA CYS A 253 14.45 7.86 -14.53
C CYS A 253 14.85 6.44 -14.12
N LEU A 254 14.00 5.48 -14.49
CA LEU A 254 14.31 4.06 -14.44
C LEU A 254 14.26 3.50 -15.86
N ALA A 255 15.39 3.04 -16.38
CA ALA A 255 15.50 2.40 -17.69
C ALA A 255 15.41 0.89 -17.54
N ILE A 256 14.58 0.24 -18.34
CA ILE A 256 14.32 -1.19 -18.30
C ILE A 256 14.49 -1.75 -19.72
N LYS A 257 15.25 -2.84 -19.88
CA LYS A 257 15.37 -3.56 -21.15
C LYS A 257 15.16 -5.05 -20.95
N ILE A 258 14.39 -5.66 -21.85
CA ILE A 258 14.24 -7.12 -21.91
C ILE A 258 15.22 -7.63 -22.97
N ILE A 259 16.15 -8.49 -22.58
CA ILE A 259 17.04 -9.20 -23.49
C ILE A 259 16.27 -10.42 -24.01
N ALA A 260 16.00 -10.49 -25.31
CA ALA A 260 15.48 -11.72 -25.90
C ALA A 260 16.57 -12.79 -25.85
N GLY A 261 16.32 -13.90 -25.17
CA GLY A 261 17.27 -15.01 -25.10
C GLY A 261 17.53 -15.61 -26.48
N THR A 262 18.78 -15.63 -26.91
CA THR A 262 19.24 -16.48 -28.01
C THR A 262 19.19 -17.93 -27.55
N PHE A 263 18.12 -18.66 -27.88
CA PHE A 263 18.16 -20.12 -27.88
C PHE A 263 19.11 -20.55 -29.00
N ASN A 264 20.37 -20.79 -28.67
CA ASN A 264 21.28 -21.52 -29.53
C ASN A 264 20.80 -22.97 -29.60
N ASN A 265 20.32 -23.37 -30.78
CA ASN A 265 20.30 -24.77 -31.19
C ASN A 265 21.72 -25.35 -31.03
N MET A 266 21.88 -26.34 -30.15
CA MET A 266 22.98 -27.30 -30.27
C MET A 266 22.41 -28.66 -30.70
N PRO A 267 23.08 -29.35 -31.64
CA PRO A 267 22.60 -30.61 -32.18
C PRO A 267 23.02 -31.78 -31.29
N SER A 268 22.11 -32.74 -31.13
CA SER A 268 22.41 -34.16 -30.92
C SER A 268 21.20 -34.97 -31.32
#